data_AF-A0A1J1HVX7-F1
#
_entry.id   AF-A0A1J1HVX7-F1
#
_cell.length_a   1.000
_cell.length_b   1.000
_cell.length_c   1.000
_cell.angle_alpha   90.00
_cell.angle_beta   90.00
_cell.angle_gamma   90.00
#
_symmetry.space_group_name_H-M   'P 1'
#
loop_
_entity.id
_entity.type
_entity.pdbx_description
1 polymer ?
#
loop_
_entity_poly.entity_id
_entity_poly.type
_entity_poly.pdbx_seq_one_letter_code
_entity_poly.pdbx_strand_id
1 'polypeptide(L)'
;MKFLFFNYFQIYPYLVVNDSGLVDARREERVLQLLRMLNSYLTKSKETSKRFLHITVPRVVAVSPQMRLVEDDPTSISLLDILKSYCSRLNIEHDAPISRYYERLGEIQQRGSQTSHGTFREIFKDIQTNMIPKTVLKDWATRTFNSATDYWTFRKMFTLQLSLCCILEYAFHLTRLNADMMYLHQDSGLLNVSYFKFDLDDVNGEFNKMRPVPFRLTPNIVEFLTNIGISGPLQASVIATARCFLQPNFQLATILRTILRDEIITIYRKQIMNTKPTDANEDLSQDKSFSEINIENVIQIINKDTNQIIERLKTLSNFDHSDGNKMSQLIQLARNPDYLCGMDPSYQPWL
;
A
#
# COMPACT_ATOMS: atom_id res chain seq x y z
N MET A 1 13.82 14.80 -14.41
CA MET A 1 13.88 14.94 -15.89
C MET A 1 12.82 14.01 -16.49
N LYS A 2 12.04 14.43 -17.49
CA LYS A 2 11.03 13.57 -18.15
C LYS A 2 11.55 13.16 -19.54
N PHE A 3 11.50 11.86 -19.84
CA PHE A 3 11.77 11.33 -21.18
C PHE A 3 10.45 11.04 -21.89
N LEU A 4 10.39 11.35 -23.19
CA LEU A 4 9.25 11.02 -24.05
C LEU A 4 9.76 10.06 -25.12
N PHE A 5 9.22 8.84 -25.13
CA PHE A 5 9.42 7.93 -26.26
C PHE A 5 8.28 8.11 -27.25
N PHE A 6 8.62 8.17 -28.54
CA PHE A 6 7.66 8.27 -29.64
C PHE A 6 7.62 6.93 -30.38
N ASN A 7 6.43 6.33 -30.47
CA ASN A 7 6.19 5.24 -31.41
C ASN A 7 4.73 5.29 -31.88
N TYR A 8 4.47 5.19 -33.18
CA TYR A 8 3.13 5.25 -33.80
C TYR A 8 2.21 6.38 -33.28
N PHE A 9 2.72 7.63 -33.20
CA PHE A 9 2.00 8.81 -32.69
C PHE A 9 1.56 8.74 -31.21
N GLN A 10 1.97 7.72 -30.46
CA GLN A 10 1.76 7.62 -29.02
C GLN A 10 2.99 8.13 -28.28
N ILE A 11 2.76 9.02 -27.31
CA ILE A 11 3.77 9.57 -26.42
C ILE A 11 3.79 8.72 -25.15
N TYR A 12 4.95 8.20 -24.78
CA TYR A 12 5.15 7.47 -23.53
C TYR A 12 6.02 8.31 -22.58
N PRO A 13 5.42 8.97 -21.57
CA PRO A 13 6.18 9.75 -20.61
C PRO A 13 6.79 8.85 -19.54
N TYR A 14 8.07 9.07 -19.25
CA TYR A 14 8.81 8.41 -18.18
C TYR A 14 9.47 9.45 -17.27
N LEU A 15 9.36 9.24 -15.97
CA LEU A 15 10.09 9.96 -14.94
C LEU A 15 11.47 9.33 -14.74
N VAL A 16 12.51 10.16 -14.73
CA VAL A 16 13.83 9.76 -14.24
C VAL A 16 13.82 9.83 -12.73
N VAL A 17 13.96 8.66 -12.10
CA VAL A 17 14.09 8.53 -10.65
C VAL A 17 15.53 8.17 -10.33
N ASN A 18 16.15 9.01 -9.51
CA ASN A 18 17.44 8.71 -8.92
C ASN A 18 17.21 7.98 -7.60
N ASP A 19 17.55 6.70 -7.56
CA ASP A 19 17.38 5.89 -6.37
C ASP A 19 18.53 6.17 -5.41
N SER A 20 18.23 6.83 -4.29
CA SER A 20 19.18 7.03 -3.19
C SER A 20 19.50 5.72 -2.45
N GLY A 21 18.66 4.69 -2.61
CA GLY A 21 18.82 3.37 -2.00
C GLY A 21 18.61 2.23 -3.00
N LEU A 22 19.71 1.72 -3.59
CA LEU A 22 19.71 0.61 -4.55
C LEU A 22 19.00 -0.65 -4.03
N VAL A 23 19.08 -0.89 -2.72
CA VAL A 23 18.43 -2.05 -2.07
C VAL A 23 16.92 -1.91 -2.11
N ASP A 24 16.37 -0.75 -1.77
CA ASP A 24 14.92 -0.53 -1.77
C ASP A 24 14.35 -0.59 -3.19
N ALA A 25 15.04 -0.02 -4.17
CA ALA A 25 14.63 -0.08 -5.59
C ALA A 25 14.49 -1.53 -6.10
N ARG A 26 15.44 -2.41 -5.77
CA ARG A 26 15.38 -3.83 -6.14
C ARG A 26 14.24 -4.57 -5.44
N ARG A 27 13.97 -4.25 -4.17
CA ARG A 27 12.85 -4.84 -3.42
C ARG A 27 11.51 -4.47 -4.05
N GLU A 28 11.36 -3.21 -4.45
CA GLU A 28 10.17 -2.75 -5.18
C GLU A 28 10.00 -3.47 -6.52
N GLU A 29 11.06 -3.60 -7.32
CA GLU A 29 10.99 -4.28 -8.62
C GLU A 29 10.52 -5.74 -8.50
N ARG A 30 10.96 -6.47 -7.47
CA ARG A 30 10.48 -7.83 -7.19
C ARG A 30 9.00 -7.87 -6.86
N VAL A 31 8.50 -6.90 -6.10
CA VAL A 31 7.06 -6.78 -5.83
C VAL A 31 6.31 -6.43 -7.11
N LEU A 32 6.80 -5.50 -7.94
CA LEU A 32 6.18 -5.22 -9.24
C LEU A 32 6.13 -6.48 -10.13
N GLN A 33 7.16 -7.32 -10.09
CA GLN A 33 7.15 -8.62 -10.77
C GLN A 33 6.07 -9.55 -10.21
N LEU A 34 5.96 -9.69 -8.88
CA LEU A 34 4.89 -10.45 -8.23
C LEU A 34 3.51 -9.97 -8.71
N LEU A 35 3.26 -8.66 -8.68
CA LEU A 35 1.97 -8.09 -9.07
C LEU A 35 1.62 -8.41 -10.54
N ARG A 36 2.60 -8.37 -11.45
CA ARG A 36 2.40 -8.80 -12.86
C ARG A 36 2.05 -10.28 -12.97
N MET A 37 2.68 -11.14 -12.17
CA MET A 37 2.34 -12.57 -12.12
C MET A 37 0.92 -12.79 -11.58
N LEU A 38 0.54 -12.07 -10.53
CA LEU A 38 -0.82 -12.12 -9.96
C LEU A 38 -1.88 -11.66 -10.98
N ASN A 39 -1.60 -10.64 -11.80
CA ASN A 39 -2.50 -10.22 -12.88
C ASN A 39 -2.79 -11.33 -13.89
N SER A 40 -1.83 -12.22 -14.15
CA SER A 40 -2.06 -13.38 -15.02
C SER A 40 -3.11 -14.34 -14.43
N TYR A 41 -3.23 -14.41 -13.10
CA TYR A 41 -4.24 -15.21 -12.39
C TYR A 41 -5.60 -14.52 -12.41
N LEU A 42 -5.62 -13.22 -12.10
CA LEU A 42 -6.85 -12.43 -12.11
C LEU A 42 -7.54 -12.43 -13.48
N THR A 43 -6.77 -12.42 -14.55
CA THR A 43 -7.31 -12.45 -15.92
C THR A 43 -7.89 -13.81 -16.29
N LYS A 44 -7.30 -14.90 -15.79
CA LYS A 44 -7.72 -16.28 -16.08
C LYS A 44 -8.95 -16.73 -15.28
N SER A 45 -9.19 -16.14 -14.11
CA SER A 45 -10.34 -16.49 -13.29
C SER A 45 -11.59 -15.72 -13.70
N LYS A 46 -12.70 -16.45 -13.93
CA LYS A 46 -13.97 -15.90 -14.40
C LYS A 46 -14.50 -14.76 -13.52
N GLU A 47 -14.49 -14.95 -12.20
CA GLU A 47 -15.10 -14.00 -11.27
C GLU A 47 -14.33 -12.68 -11.16
N THR A 48 -13.00 -12.74 -11.21
CA THR A 48 -12.13 -11.56 -11.18
C THR A 48 -12.14 -10.85 -12.54
N SER A 49 -12.09 -11.59 -13.64
CA SER A 49 -12.16 -11.06 -15.00
C SER A 49 -13.49 -10.36 -15.30
N LYS A 50 -14.63 -10.95 -14.92
CA LYS A 50 -15.96 -10.32 -15.04
C LYS A 50 -16.07 -8.99 -14.27
N ARG A 51 -15.30 -8.84 -13.19
CA ARG A 51 -15.26 -7.63 -12.36
C ARG A 51 -14.17 -6.65 -12.79
N PHE A 52 -13.42 -6.95 -13.86
CA PHE A 52 -12.27 -6.16 -14.32
C PHE A 52 -11.21 -5.95 -13.23
N LEU A 53 -11.01 -6.96 -12.37
CA LEU A 53 -9.97 -6.91 -11.35
C LEU A 53 -8.61 -7.14 -12.00
N HIS A 54 -7.80 -6.09 -12.03
CA HIS A 54 -6.45 -6.10 -12.56
C HIS A 54 -5.64 -5.03 -11.83
N ILE A 55 -4.52 -5.42 -11.22
CA ILE A 55 -3.64 -4.54 -10.46
C ILE A 55 -2.94 -3.61 -11.45
N THR A 56 -3.00 -2.31 -11.22
CA THR A 56 -2.23 -1.34 -12.01
C THR A 56 -0.76 -1.45 -11.59
N VAL A 57 0.11 -1.84 -12.52
CA VAL A 57 1.55 -2.01 -12.25
C VAL A 57 2.34 -1.14 -13.21
N PRO A 58 3.05 -0.10 -12.73
CA PRO A 58 3.80 0.78 -13.60
C PRO A 58 4.96 0.03 -14.27
N ARG A 59 5.34 0.46 -15.48
CA ARG A 59 6.54 -0.02 -16.14
C ARG A 59 7.76 0.68 -15.55
N VAL A 60 8.71 -0.11 -15.09
CA VAL A 60 9.98 0.37 -14.53
C VAL A 60 11.11 -0.26 -15.32
N VAL A 61 12.05 0.56 -15.77
CA VAL A 61 13.23 0.14 -16.53
C VAL A 61 14.47 0.67 -15.82
N ALA A 62 15.25 -0.22 -15.22
CA ALA A 62 16.55 0.14 -14.66
C ALA A 62 17.51 0.54 -15.79
N VAL A 63 18.10 1.73 -15.68
CA VAL A 63 19.10 2.24 -16.63
C VAL A 63 20.50 2.10 -16.05
N SER A 64 20.63 2.37 -14.75
CA SER A 64 21.85 2.17 -13.99
C SER A 64 21.51 1.73 -12.55
N PRO A 65 22.49 1.28 -11.74
CA PRO A 65 22.27 0.94 -10.34
C PRO A 65 21.58 2.03 -9.49
N GLN A 66 21.75 3.30 -9.87
CA GLN A 66 21.24 4.46 -9.14
C GLN A 66 20.13 5.21 -9.91
N MET A 67 19.75 4.72 -11.09
CA MET A 67 18.82 5.42 -11.97
C MET A 67 17.88 4.46 -12.69
N ARG A 68 16.59 4.75 -12.59
CA ARG A 68 15.53 4.03 -13.31
C ARG A 68 14.55 4.99 -13.98
N LEU A 69 13.92 4.49 -15.03
CA LEU A 69 12.80 5.13 -15.68
C LEU A 69 11.51 4.51 -15.15
N VAL A 70 10.62 5.33 -14.62
CA VAL A 70 9.29 4.91 -14.16
C VAL A 70 8.25 5.53 -15.08
N GLU A 71 7.33 4.71 -15.57
CA GLU A 71 6.20 5.17 -16.38
C GLU A 71 5.40 6.24 -15.62
N ASP A 72 5.17 7.35 -16.28
CA ASP A 72 4.40 8.48 -15.78
C ASP A 72 3.03 8.48 -16.44
N ASP A 73 1.99 8.85 -15.69
CA ASP A 73 0.69 9.15 -16.29
C ASP A 73 0.40 10.63 -16.05
N PRO A 74 0.27 11.46 -17.09
CA PRO A 74 0.04 12.89 -16.93
C PRO A 74 -1.31 13.22 -16.29
N THR A 75 -2.25 12.27 -16.26
CA THR A 75 -3.55 12.40 -15.61
C THR A 75 -3.51 11.93 -14.15
N SER A 76 -2.38 11.41 -13.68
CA SER A 76 -2.25 10.94 -12.30
C SER A 76 -2.13 12.09 -11.31
N ILE A 77 -2.80 11.94 -10.18
CA ILE A 77 -2.67 12.83 -9.02
C ILE A 77 -2.55 11.98 -7.75
N SER A 78 -1.64 12.34 -6.84
CA SER A 78 -1.54 11.61 -5.58
C SER A 78 -2.70 11.98 -4.63
N LEU A 79 -3.10 11.07 -3.75
CA LEU A 79 -4.09 11.37 -2.70
C LEU A 79 -3.58 12.51 -1.79
N LEU A 80 -2.27 12.57 -1.55
CA LEU A 80 -1.65 13.69 -0.85
C LEU A 80 -1.79 15.02 -1.61
N ASP A 81 -1.62 15.05 -2.94
CA ASP A 81 -1.75 16.28 -3.72
C ASP A 81 -3.21 16.76 -3.80
N ILE A 82 -4.18 15.85 -3.74
CA ILE A 82 -5.60 16.21 -3.54
C ILE A 82 -5.77 16.96 -2.21
N LEU A 83 -5.15 16.47 -1.12
CA LEU A 83 -5.14 17.17 0.17
C LEU A 83 -4.43 18.53 0.07
N LYS A 84 -3.24 18.61 -0.55
CA LYS A 84 -2.52 19.88 -0.73
C LYS A 84 -3.35 20.90 -1.50
N SER A 85 -4.02 20.48 -2.56
CA SER A 85 -4.95 21.33 -3.32
C SER A 85 -6.10 21.84 -2.44
N TYR A 86 -6.60 21.02 -1.52
CA TYR A 86 -7.58 21.44 -0.53
C TYR A 86 -7.03 22.46 0.47
N CYS A 87 -5.90 22.18 1.09
CA CYS A 87 -5.30 23.07 2.08
C CYS A 87 -4.89 24.41 1.45
N SER A 88 -4.34 24.39 0.24
CA SER A 88 -3.96 25.61 -0.50
C SER A 88 -5.14 26.55 -0.75
N ARG A 89 -6.34 26.03 -1.07
CA ARG A 89 -7.54 26.87 -1.24
C ARG A 89 -8.00 27.54 0.06
N LEU A 90 -7.63 27.00 1.21
CA LEU A 90 -7.96 27.53 2.52
C LEU A 90 -6.81 28.33 3.13
N ASN A 91 -5.69 28.50 2.42
CA ASN A 91 -4.45 29.08 2.94
C ASN A 91 -3.95 28.37 4.21
N ILE A 92 -4.11 27.05 4.25
CA ILE A 92 -3.61 26.18 5.32
C ILE A 92 -2.42 25.39 4.76
N GLU A 93 -1.36 25.24 5.54
CA GLU A 93 -0.26 24.34 5.20
C GLU A 93 -0.73 22.88 5.26
N HIS A 94 -0.36 22.08 4.26
CA HIS A 94 -0.79 20.68 4.19
C HIS A 94 -0.28 19.80 5.35
N ASP A 95 0.84 20.19 5.97
CA ASP A 95 1.43 19.54 7.14
C ASP A 95 0.85 20.06 8.46
N ALA A 96 0.04 21.12 8.45
CA ALA A 96 -0.56 21.70 9.65
C ALA A 96 -1.34 20.68 10.50
N PRO A 97 -2.09 19.71 9.94
CA PRO A 97 -2.73 18.64 10.73
C PRO A 97 -1.72 17.80 11.53
N ILE A 98 -0.56 17.51 10.94
CA ILE A 98 0.51 16.75 11.60
C ILE A 98 1.14 17.61 12.71
N SER A 99 1.42 18.88 12.44
CA SER A 99 1.92 19.82 13.45
C SER A 99 0.94 19.96 14.62
N ARG A 100 -0.37 20.09 14.32
CA ARG A 100 -1.44 20.18 15.32
C ARG A 100 -1.50 18.94 16.20
N TYR A 101 -1.30 17.76 15.61
CA TYR A 101 -1.25 16.51 16.37
C TYR A 101 -0.15 16.55 17.44
N TYR A 102 1.08 16.91 17.05
CA TYR A 102 2.21 16.96 17.98
C TYR A 102 2.11 18.10 18.99
N GLU A 103 1.57 19.26 18.60
CA GLU A 103 1.29 20.37 19.50
C GLU A 103 0.35 19.93 20.64
N ARG A 104 -0.81 19.34 20.28
CA ARG A 104 -1.81 18.88 21.26
C ARG A 104 -1.26 17.76 22.14
N LEU A 105 -0.48 16.85 21.58
CA LEU A 105 0.18 15.81 22.35
C LEU A 105 1.18 16.40 23.37
N GLY A 106 1.97 17.40 22.95
CA GLY A 106 2.92 18.12 23.80
C GLY A 106 2.24 18.88 24.94
N GLU A 107 1.13 19.58 24.66
CA GLU A 107 0.33 20.28 25.68
C GLU A 107 -0.15 19.34 26.80
N ILE A 108 -0.57 18.13 26.43
CA ILE A 108 -1.12 17.15 27.37
C ILE A 108 0.00 16.54 28.22
N GLN A 109 1.16 16.28 27.62
CA GLN A 109 2.35 15.82 28.32
C GLN A 109 2.88 16.87 29.31
N GLN A 110 2.88 18.16 28.93
CA GLN A 110 3.29 19.25 29.81
C GLN A 110 2.37 19.42 31.03
N ARG A 111 1.09 19.09 30.91
CA ARG A 111 0.12 19.09 32.02
C ARG A 111 0.31 17.89 32.97
N GLY A 112 1.32 17.06 32.78
CA GLY A 112 1.58 15.87 33.60
C GLY A 112 0.54 14.75 33.44
N SER A 113 -0.33 14.84 32.43
CA SER A 113 -1.36 13.84 32.17
C SER A 113 -0.77 12.64 31.42
N GLN A 114 -1.15 11.44 31.84
CA GLN A 114 -0.75 10.22 31.13
C GLN A 114 -1.39 10.20 29.74
N THR A 115 -0.57 9.97 28.71
CA THR A 115 -1.06 9.82 27.33
C THR A 115 -1.86 8.52 27.24
N SER A 116 -3.18 8.64 27.23
CA SER A 116 -4.09 7.50 27.05
C SER A 116 -4.56 7.39 25.60
N HIS A 117 -5.10 6.22 25.23
CA HIS A 117 -5.76 6.04 23.93
C HIS A 117 -6.92 7.04 23.70
N GLY A 118 -7.60 7.48 24.77
CA GLY A 118 -8.63 8.51 24.70
C GLY A 118 -8.09 9.84 24.17
N THR A 119 -6.84 10.16 24.51
CA THR A 119 -6.11 11.35 24.04
C THR A 119 -5.96 11.35 22.52
N PHE A 120 -5.47 10.24 21.96
CA PHE A 120 -5.30 10.12 20.50
C PHE A 120 -6.63 10.23 19.77
N ARG A 121 -7.70 9.66 20.35
CA ARG A 121 -9.05 9.77 19.80
C ARG A 121 -9.55 11.22 19.80
N GLU A 122 -9.27 11.98 20.86
CA GLU A 122 -9.64 13.39 20.96
C GLU A 122 -8.92 14.22 19.90
N ILE A 123 -7.59 14.07 19.80
CA ILE A 123 -6.76 14.79 18.81
C ILE A 123 -7.21 14.43 17.38
N PHE A 124 -7.45 13.15 17.11
CA PHE A 124 -7.95 12.70 15.82
C PHE A 124 -9.30 13.34 15.46
N LYS A 125 -10.25 13.39 16.42
CA LYS A 125 -11.55 14.05 16.23
C LYS A 125 -11.40 15.56 16.02
N ASP A 126 -10.51 16.23 16.75
CA ASP A 126 -10.20 17.66 16.60
C ASP A 126 -9.75 17.95 15.16
N ILE A 127 -8.74 17.24 14.68
CA ILE A 127 -8.19 17.40 13.33
C ILE A 127 -9.25 17.12 12.25
N GLN A 128 -10.01 16.02 12.38
CA GLN A 128 -11.03 15.64 11.39
C GLN A 128 -12.19 16.65 11.33
N THR A 129 -12.52 17.30 12.45
CA THR A 129 -13.66 18.23 12.51
C THR A 129 -13.24 19.63 12.09
N ASN A 130 -12.05 20.07 12.51
CA ASN A 130 -11.64 21.48 12.41
C ASN A 130 -10.67 21.76 11.26
N MET A 131 -9.98 20.75 10.72
CA MET A 131 -8.96 20.95 9.68
C MET A 131 -9.28 20.19 8.40
N ILE A 132 -9.39 18.85 8.49
CA ILE A 132 -9.56 17.98 7.32
C ILE A 132 -10.92 17.29 7.39
N PRO A 133 -11.95 17.80 6.69
CA PRO A 133 -13.25 17.16 6.66
C PRO A 133 -13.18 15.79 5.96
N LYS A 134 -14.19 14.96 6.17
CA LYS A 134 -14.28 13.62 5.56
C LYS A 134 -14.63 13.67 4.06
N THR A 135 -14.88 14.86 3.50
CA THR A 135 -15.39 15.02 2.15
C THR A 135 -14.32 15.47 1.15
N VAL A 136 -13.07 15.73 1.55
CA VAL A 136 -12.00 16.25 0.68
C VAL A 136 -11.87 15.46 -0.62
N LEU A 137 -11.80 14.12 -0.54
CA LEU A 137 -11.69 13.26 -1.73
C LEU A 137 -12.94 13.33 -2.62
N LYS A 138 -14.13 13.31 -1.99
CA LYS A 138 -15.44 13.37 -2.67
C LYS A 138 -15.66 14.73 -3.35
N ASP A 139 -15.32 15.82 -2.67
CA ASP A 139 -15.49 17.18 -3.16
C ASP A 139 -14.49 17.49 -4.27
N TRP A 140 -13.27 16.95 -4.20
CA TRP A 140 -12.34 16.95 -5.32
C TRP A 140 -12.93 16.20 -6.51
N ALA A 141 -13.35 14.94 -6.35
CA ALA A 141 -13.88 14.14 -7.46
C ALA A 141 -15.13 14.78 -8.10
N THR A 142 -16.02 15.37 -7.30
CA THR A 142 -17.23 16.06 -7.80
C THR A 142 -16.90 17.29 -8.65
N ARG A 143 -15.77 17.97 -8.38
CA ARG A 143 -15.30 19.10 -9.20
C ARG A 143 -14.49 18.67 -10.41
N THR A 144 -13.78 17.56 -10.32
CA THR A 144 -13.00 16.99 -11.43
C THR A 144 -13.91 16.43 -12.52
N PHE A 145 -14.98 15.73 -12.13
CA PHE A 145 -15.88 15.03 -13.06
C PHE A 145 -17.22 15.76 -13.21
N ASN A 146 -17.38 16.49 -14.32
CA ASN A 146 -18.60 17.25 -14.59
C ASN A 146 -19.82 16.36 -14.89
N SER A 147 -19.60 15.16 -15.43
CA SER A 147 -20.65 14.20 -15.74
C SER A 147 -20.87 13.22 -14.59
N ALA A 148 -22.13 12.97 -14.24
CA ALA A 148 -22.48 11.95 -13.26
C ALA A 148 -22.01 10.55 -13.67
N THR A 149 -21.97 10.26 -14.97
CA THR A 149 -21.48 9.00 -15.53
C THR A 149 -19.98 8.84 -15.29
N ASP A 150 -19.20 9.90 -15.52
CA ASP A 150 -17.74 9.88 -15.37
C ASP A 150 -17.37 9.77 -13.88
N TYR A 151 -18.02 10.56 -13.03
CA TYR A 151 -17.87 10.47 -11.58
C TYR A 151 -18.18 9.06 -11.06
N TRP A 152 -19.28 8.47 -11.51
CA TRP A 152 -19.67 7.12 -11.09
C TRP A 152 -18.69 6.06 -11.59
N THR A 153 -18.23 6.18 -12.84
CA THR A 153 -17.28 5.25 -13.45
C THR A 153 -15.93 5.31 -12.76
N PHE A 154 -15.41 6.51 -12.52
CA PHE A 154 -14.20 6.74 -11.74
C PHE A 154 -14.31 6.14 -10.34
N ARG A 155 -15.39 6.45 -9.60
CA ARG A 155 -15.62 5.90 -8.26
C ARG A 155 -15.68 4.37 -8.28
N LYS A 156 -16.35 3.79 -9.28
CA LYS A 156 -16.41 2.32 -9.44
C LYS A 156 -15.03 1.74 -9.67
N MET A 157 -14.23 2.28 -10.59
CA MET A 157 -12.89 1.76 -10.86
C MET A 157 -11.97 1.92 -9.64
N PHE A 158 -12.00 3.08 -8.98
CA PHE A 158 -11.25 3.32 -7.74
C PHE A 158 -11.63 2.29 -6.66
N THR A 159 -12.91 1.95 -6.51
CA THR A 159 -13.36 0.91 -5.56
C THR A 159 -12.73 -0.46 -5.85
N LEU A 160 -12.67 -0.84 -7.13
CA LEU A 160 -12.11 -2.12 -7.56
C LEU A 160 -10.59 -2.15 -7.33
N GLN A 161 -9.90 -1.06 -7.67
CA GLN A 161 -8.45 -0.96 -7.46
C GLN A 161 -8.10 -0.94 -5.97
N LEU A 162 -8.85 -0.18 -5.15
CA LEU A 162 -8.65 -0.18 -3.70
C LEU A 162 -8.86 -1.57 -3.11
N SER A 163 -9.81 -2.36 -3.62
CA SER A 163 -9.99 -3.75 -3.15
C SER A 163 -8.73 -4.60 -3.33
N LEU A 164 -8.01 -4.39 -4.44
CA LEU A 164 -6.74 -5.06 -4.71
C LEU A 164 -5.64 -4.55 -3.76
N CYS A 165 -5.59 -3.25 -3.49
CA CYS A 165 -4.66 -2.70 -2.50
C CYS A 165 -4.94 -3.25 -1.09
N CYS A 166 -6.20 -3.36 -0.67
CA CYS A 166 -6.56 -3.90 0.65
C CYS A 166 -6.06 -5.34 0.85
N ILE A 167 -6.23 -6.21 -0.16
CA ILE A 167 -5.75 -7.60 -0.07
C ILE A 167 -4.23 -7.69 -0.10
N LEU A 168 -3.54 -6.82 -0.85
CA LEU A 168 -2.09 -6.75 -0.88
C LEU A 168 -1.51 -6.26 0.47
N GLU A 169 -2.11 -5.21 1.05
CA GLU A 169 -1.68 -4.67 2.35
C GLU A 169 -1.93 -5.67 3.48
N TYR A 170 -3.10 -6.32 3.50
CA TYR A 170 -3.46 -7.26 4.57
C TYR A 170 -2.87 -8.66 4.39
N ALA A 171 -3.16 -9.32 3.27
CA ALA A 171 -2.84 -10.74 3.09
C ALA A 171 -1.36 -10.93 2.77
N PHE A 172 -0.81 -10.14 1.84
CA PHE A 172 0.60 -10.20 1.45
C PHE A 172 1.52 -9.41 2.39
N HIS A 173 0.95 -8.63 3.31
CA HIS A 173 1.71 -7.80 4.24
C HIS A 173 2.65 -6.80 3.54
N LEU A 174 2.19 -6.25 2.42
CA LEU A 174 2.90 -5.15 1.77
C LEU A 174 2.84 -3.88 2.64
N THR A 175 3.73 -2.95 2.36
CA THR A 175 3.85 -1.64 3.03
C THR A 175 2.50 -0.97 3.22
N ARG A 176 2.32 -0.31 4.37
CA ARG A 176 1.13 0.49 4.66
C ARG A 176 0.92 1.54 3.59
N LEU A 177 -0.32 1.68 3.13
CA LEU A 177 -0.63 2.58 2.04
C LEU A 177 -0.73 4.02 2.55
N ASN A 178 0.33 4.81 2.39
CA ASN A 178 0.30 6.25 2.70
C ASN A 178 -0.31 7.05 1.55
N ALA A 179 -0.80 8.26 1.83
CA ALA A 179 -1.49 9.07 0.83
C ALA A 179 -0.58 9.56 -0.32
N ASP A 180 0.71 9.72 -0.06
CA ASP A 180 1.74 10.06 -1.06
C ASP A 180 2.09 8.89 -1.99
N MET A 181 1.74 7.66 -1.61
CA MET A 181 1.96 6.46 -2.41
C MET A 181 0.81 6.18 -3.39
N MET A 182 -0.36 6.78 -3.18
CA MET A 182 -1.59 6.50 -3.94
C MET A 182 -1.77 7.48 -5.09
N TYR A 183 -1.52 7.07 -6.33
CA TYR A 183 -1.70 7.88 -7.53
C TYR A 183 -2.96 7.47 -8.30
N LEU A 184 -3.93 8.37 -8.35
CA LEU A 184 -5.22 8.16 -9.01
C LEU A 184 -5.16 8.71 -10.43
N HIS A 185 -5.41 7.86 -11.42
CA HIS A 185 -5.48 8.26 -12.82
C HIS A 185 -6.85 8.88 -13.08
N GLN A 186 -6.91 10.17 -13.37
CA GLN A 186 -8.16 10.91 -13.47
C GLN A 186 -9.04 10.43 -14.62
N ASP A 187 -8.45 9.97 -15.72
CA ASP A 187 -9.17 9.53 -16.92
C ASP A 187 -9.87 8.17 -16.78
N SER A 188 -9.32 7.29 -15.95
CA SER A 188 -9.68 5.86 -15.93
C SER A 188 -10.11 5.37 -14.54
N GLY A 189 -9.72 6.08 -13.48
CA GLY A 189 -9.91 5.66 -12.09
C GLY A 189 -9.00 4.50 -11.67
N LEU A 190 -7.95 4.22 -12.46
CA LEU A 190 -6.88 3.31 -12.05
C LEU A 190 -6.09 3.89 -10.87
N LEU A 191 -5.53 3.02 -10.04
CA LEU A 191 -4.74 3.40 -8.87
C LEU A 191 -3.36 2.78 -9.00
N ASN A 192 -2.37 3.61 -9.27
CA ASN A 192 -0.97 3.24 -9.22
C ASN A 192 -0.45 3.44 -7.79
N VAL A 193 0.27 2.46 -7.26
CA VAL A 193 0.84 2.50 -5.91
C VAL A 193 2.36 2.44 -5.98
N SER A 194 3.02 3.49 -5.49
CA SER A 194 4.48 3.55 -5.42
C SER A 194 5.01 2.94 -4.11
N TYR A 195 6.29 2.55 -4.11
CA TYR A 195 7.03 2.14 -2.90
C TYR A 195 6.49 0.90 -2.17
N PHE A 196 5.72 0.05 -2.86
CA PHE A 196 5.26 -1.22 -2.30
C PHE A 196 6.41 -2.22 -2.15
N LYS A 197 6.64 -2.66 -0.91
CA LYS A 197 7.56 -3.74 -0.54
C LYS A 197 6.95 -4.63 0.54
N PHE A 198 7.51 -5.82 0.76
CA PHE A 198 7.13 -6.62 1.92
C PHE A 198 7.58 -5.91 3.20
N ASP A 199 6.65 -5.72 4.14
CA ASP A 199 6.91 -5.07 5.43
C ASP A 199 7.48 -6.08 6.43
N LEU A 200 8.76 -6.40 6.23
CA LEU A 200 9.51 -7.32 7.05
C LEU A 200 10.28 -6.55 8.12
N ASP A 201 10.35 -7.11 9.32
CA ASP A 201 11.15 -6.60 10.41
C ASP A 201 12.66 -6.70 10.08
N ASP A 202 13.38 -5.59 10.27
CA ASP A 202 14.79 -5.49 9.88
C ASP A 202 15.72 -6.35 10.76
N VAL A 203 15.24 -6.93 11.87
CA VAL A 203 16.02 -7.75 12.82
C VAL A 203 15.79 -9.25 12.60
N ASN A 204 14.54 -9.70 12.53
CA ASN A 204 14.23 -11.12 12.39
C ASN A 204 13.77 -11.52 10.98
N GLY A 205 13.51 -10.56 10.09
CA GLY A 205 13.07 -10.82 8.72
C GLY A 205 11.66 -11.39 8.61
N GLU A 206 10.86 -11.35 9.68
CA GLU A 206 9.47 -11.80 9.71
C GLU A 206 8.50 -10.64 9.44
N PHE A 207 7.26 -10.94 9.07
CA PHE A 207 6.22 -9.91 8.96
C PHE A 207 5.97 -9.16 10.29
N ASN A 208 5.95 -7.83 10.21
CA ASN A 208 5.69 -6.97 11.36
C ASN A 208 4.24 -7.15 11.87
N LYS A 209 4.09 -7.65 13.09
CA LYS A 209 2.76 -8.02 13.63
C LYS A 209 1.93 -6.83 14.11
N MET A 210 2.50 -5.63 14.27
CA MET A 210 1.78 -4.49 14.86
C MET A 210 1.32 -3.49 13.81
N ARG A 211 0.08 -3.64 13.33
CA ARG A 211 -0.65 -2.60 12.61
C ARG A 211 -1.97 -2.30 13.32
N PRO A 212 -2.25 -1.05 13.73
CA PRO A 212 -3.52 -0.67 14.32
C PRO A 212 -4.72 -0.99 13.42
N VAL A 213 -4.59 -0.75 12.11
CA VAL A 213 -5.59 -1.12 11.10
C VAL A 213 -5.04 -2.14 10.10
N PRO A 214 -5.89 -3.03 9.55
CA PRO A 214 -5.45 -4.07 8.61
C PRO A 214 -5.13 -3.53 7.21
N PHE A 215 -5.76 -2.44 6.79
CA PHE A 215 -5.53 -1.76 5.50
C PHE A 215 -6.09 -0.33 5.51
N ARG A 216 -5.72 0.49 4.52
CA ARG A 216 -6.24 1.87 4.39
C ARG A 216 -7.71 1.94 4.00
N LEU A 217 -8.56 2.28 4.97
CA LEU A 217 -9.96 2.63 4.78
C LEU A 217 -10.33 3.83 5.68
N THR A 218 -9.65 4.94 5.42
CA THR A 218 -9.77 6.20 6.17
C THR A 218 -11.10 6.92 5.90
N PRO A 219 -11.47 7.93 6.71
CA PRO A 219 -12.78 8.57 6.61
C PRO A 219 -13.07 9.21 5.25
N ASN A 220 -12.09 9.78 4.52
CA ASN A 220 -12.37 10.31 3.18
C ASN A 220 -12.62 9.21 2.16
N ILE A 221 -11.87 8.11 2.24
CA ILE A 221 -12.11 6.95 1.38
C ILE A 221 -13.50 6.37 1.67
N VAL A 222 -13.88 6.25 2.94
CA VAL A 222 -15.20 5.72 3.35
C VAL A 222 -16.33 6.60 2.83
N GLU A 223 -16.22 7.91 3.00
CA GLU A 223 -17.22 8.88 2.52
C GLU A 223 -17.33 8.86 0.99
N PHE A 224 -16.20 8.77 0.28
CA PHE A 224 -16.19 8.70 -1.18
C PHE A 224 -16.82 7.41 -1.70
N LEU A 225 -16.46 6.26 -1.13
CA LEU A 225 -16.96 4.95 -1.56
C LEU A 225 -18.41 4.70 -1.18
N THR A 226 -18.89 5.32 -0.09
CA THR A 226 -20.17 5.04 0.57
C THR A 226 -20.25 3.64 1.19
N ASN A 227 -21.18 3.44 2.14
CA ASN A 227 -21.39 2.13 2.76
C ASN A 227 -21.77 1.05 1.72
N ILE A 228 -22.51 1.41 0.67
CA ILE A 228 -22.92 0.47 -0.39
C ILE A 228 -21.70 0.04 -1.20
N GLY A 229 -20.79 0.97 -1.53
CA GLY A 229 -19.55 0.65 -2.23
C GLY A 229 -18.64 -0.27 -1.42
N ILE A 230 -18.57 -0.07 -0.11
CA ILE A 230 -17.75 -0.87 0.81
C ILE A 230 -18.32 -2.28 0.99
N SER A 231 -19.58 -2.41 1.39
CA SER A 231 -20.22 -3.70 1.65
C SER A 231 -20.57 -4.48 0.38
N GLY A 232 -20.64 -3.80 -0.78
CA GLY A 232 -20.88 -4.39 -2.09
C GLY A 232 -19.59 -4.65 -2.86
N PRO A 233 -19.24 -3.79 -3.84
CA PRO A 233 -18.15 -4.05 -4.79
C PRO A 233 -16.78 -4.20 -4.14
N LEU A 234 -16.43 -3.43 -3.11
CA LEU A 234 -15.12 -3.54 -2.43
C LEU A 234 -14.99 -4.93 -1.79
N GLN A 235 -15.91 -5.27 -0.87
CA GLN A 235 -15.89 -6.55 -0.16
C GLN A 235 -15.96 -7.74 -1.13
N ALA A 236 -16.88 -7.72 -2.10
CA ALA A 236 -17.03 -8.79 -3.07
C ALA A 236 -15.78 -8.99 -3.93
N SER A 237 -15.06 -7.91 -4.27
CA SER A 237 -13.84 -7.98 -5.07
C SER A 237 -12.65 -8.52 -4.27
N VAL A 238 -12.54 -8.19 -2.98
CA VAL A 238 -11.53 -8.81 -2.09
C VAL A 238 -11.74 -10.31 -2.00
N ILE A 239 -12.98 -10.76 -1.76
CA ILE A 239 -13.30 -12.19 -1.65
C ILE A 239 -13.04 -12.93 -2.97
N ALA A 240 -13.46 -12.35 -4.09
CA ALA A 240 -13.21 -12.92 -5.42
C ALA A 240 -11.71 -13.03 -5.71
N THR A 241 -10.93 -12.03 -5.32
CA THR A 241 -9.46 -12.04 -5.47
C THR A 241 -8.82 -13.10 -4.59
N ALA A 242 -9.22 -13.21 -3.32
CA ALA A 242 -8.72 -14.25 -2.42
C ALA A 242 -8.99 -15.66 -2.96
N ARG A 243 -10.22 -15.91 -3.45
CA ARG A 243 -10.58 -17.19 -4.08
C ARG A 243 -9.78 -17.46 -5.35
N CYS A 244 -9.52 -16.44 -6.16
CA CYS A 244 -8.69 -16.55 -7.35
C CYS A 244 -7.28 -17.01 -6.98
N PHE A 245 -6.64 -16.35 -6.03
CA PHE A 245 -5.26 -16.65 -5.61
C PHE A 245 -5.08 -18.02 -4.94
N LEU A 246 -6.16 -18.61 -4.41
CA LEU A 246 -6.15 -19.95 -3.82
C LEU A 246 -6.45 -21.07 -4.83
N GLN A 247 -6.67 -20.77 -6.11
CA GLN A 247 -6.90 -21.83 -7.09
C GLN A 247 -5.67 -22.74 -7.20
N PRO A 248 -5.83 -24.08 -7.14
CA PRO A 248 -4.70 -25.02 -7.09
C PRO A 248 -3.74 -24.93 -8.29
N ASN A 249 -4.26 -24.56 -9.46
CA ASN A 249 -3.51 -24.39 -10.70
C ASN A 249 -2.54 -23.19 -10.69
N PHE A 250 -2.72 -22.21 -9.79
CA PHE A 250 -1.92 -20.99 -9.78
C PHE A 250 -0.66 -21.07 -8.91
N GLN A 251 -0.41 -22.18 -8.21
CA GLN A 251 0.85 -22.45 -7.48
C GLN A 251 1.42 -21.23 -6.70
N LEU A 252 0.55 -20.39 -6.12
CA LEU A 252 0.94 -19.10 -5.54
C LEU A 252 2.04 -19.23 -4.48
N ALA A 253 1.96 -20.28 -3.66
CA ALA A 253 2.96 -20.57 -2.64
C ALA A 253 4.37 -20.74 -3.23
N THR A 254 4.51 -21.32 -4.43
CA THR A 254 5.81 -21.50 -5.09
C THR A 254 6.42 -20.14 -5.45
N ILE A 255 5.64 -19.24 -6.04
CA ILE A 255 6.10 -17.90 -6.42
C ILE A 255 6.46 -17.08 -5.20
N LEU A 256 5.60 -17.11 -4.17
CA LEU A 256 5.85 -16.44 -2.90
C LEU A 256 7.16 -16.90 -2.27
N ARG A 257 7.43 -18.21 -2.23
CA ARG A 257 8.69 -18.75 -1.71
C ARG A 257 9.90 -18.21 -2.45
N THR A 258 9.84 -18.14 -3.78
CA THR A 258 10.94 -17.59 -4.59
C THR A 258 11.18 -16.13 -4.30
N ILE A 259 10.14 -15.30 -4.25
CA ILE A 259 10.28 -13.86 -4.04
C ILE A 259 10.67 -13.53 -2.60
N LEU A 260 10.04 -14.18 -1.60
CA LEU A 260 10.38 -14.00 -0.19
C LEU A 260 11.81 -14.46 0.13
N ARG A 261 12.31 -15.48 -0.57
CA ARG A 261 13.72 -15.89 -0.46
C ARG A 261 14.66 -14.72 -0.75
N ASP A 262 14.43 -14.02 -1.85
CA ASP A 262 15.30 -12.90 -2.24
C ASP A 262 15.15 -11.71 -1.28
N GLU A 263 13.95 -11.46 -0.75
CA GLU A 263 13.72 -10.46 0.30
C GLU A 263 14.49 -10.76 1.58
N ILE A 264 14.35 -11.97 2.11
CA ILE A 264 14.98 -12.39 3.37
C ILE A 264 16.51 -12.42 3.24
N ILE A 265 17.05 -12.93 2.14
CA ILE A 265 18.50 -12.89 1.86
C ILE A 265 19.00 -11.44 1.80
N THR A 266 18.21 -10.51 1.24
CA THR A 266 18.57 -9.09 1.18
C THR A 266 18.67 -8.48 2.59
N ILE A 267 17.77 -8.83 3.50
CA ILE A 267 17.78 -8.36 4.90
C ILE A 267 19.00 -8.92 5.64
N TYR A 268 19.25 -10.23 5.57
CA TYR A 268 20.42 -10.83 6.24
C TYR A 268 21.74 -10.23 5.74
N ARG A 269 21.88 -9.97 4.44
CA ARG A 269 23.05 -9.27 3.89
C ARG A 269 23.23 -7.87 4.46
N LYS A 270 22.13 -7.11 4.61
CA LYS A 270 22.15 -5.78 5.23
C LYS A 270 22.62 -5.86 6.70
N GLN A 271 22.16 -6.87 7.44
CA GLN A 271 22.59 -7.09 8.83
C GLN A 271 24.08 -7.41 8.94
N ILE A 272 24.60 -8.32 8.12
CA ILE A 272 26.03 -8.68 8.10
C ILE A 272 26.91 -7.47 7.78
N MET A 273 26.47 -6.63 6.83
CA MET A 273 27.20 -5.39 6.51
C MET A 273 27.17 -4.38 7.65
N ASN A 274 26.09 -4.31 8.43
CA ASN A 274 25.98 -3.39 9.56
C ASN A 274 26.79 -3.85 10.80
N THR A 275 27.11 -5.14 10.92
CA THR A 275 27.86 -5.68 12.07
C THR A 275 29.37 -5.74 11.84
N LYS A 276 29.85 -5.69 10.60
CA LYS A 276 31.29 -5.67 10.28
C LYS A 276 31.83 -4.23 10.30
N PRO A 277 32.92 -3.93 11.01
CA PRO A 277 33.58 -2.64 10.89
C PRO A 277 34.11 -2.48 9.47
N THR A 278 33.84 -1.33 8.85
CA THR A 278 34.36 -0.97 7.52
C THR A 278 35.88 -0.82 7.57
N ASP A 279 36.62 -1.89 7.28
CA ASP A 279 38.01 -1.78 6.83
C ASP A 279 38.01 -1.47 5.33
N ALA A 280 38.61 -0.34 4.97
CA ALA A 280 38.55 0.26 3.63
C ALA A 280 39.28 -0.54 2.51
N ASN A 281 39.78 -1.74 2.79
CA ASN A 281 40.65 -2.51 1.90
C ASN A 281 40.23 -3.96 1.66
N GLU A 282 39.05 -4.41 2.11
CA GLU A 282 38.55 -5.74 1.76
C GLU A 282 37.66 -5.69 0.51
N ASP A 283 38.08 -6.38 -0.55
CA ASP A 283 37.23 -6.69 -1.70
C ASP A 283 35.93 -7.35 -1.21
N LEU A 284 34.83 -6.62 -1.35
CA LEU A 284 33.44 -7.04 -1.09
C LEU A 284 32.99 -8.12 -2.09
N SER A 285 33.72 -9.23 -2.14
CA SER A 285 33.32 -10.43 -2.85
C SER A 285 32.01 -10.94 -2.24
N GLN A 286 30.94 -10.89 -3.04
CA GLN A 286 29.57 -11.26 -2.65
C GLN A 286 29.48 -12.67 -2.02
N ASP A 287 30.44 -13.53 -2.36
CA ASP A 287 30.46 -14.95 -1.98
C ASP A 287 30.76 -15.20 -0.48
N LYS A 288 31.59 -14.39 0.18
CA LYS A 288 31.90 -14.59 1.62
C LYS A 288 30.71 -14.27 2.54
N SER A 289 29.81 -13.39 2.12
CA SER A 289 28.60 -13.03 2.88
C SER A 289 27.57 -14.16 2.94
N PHE A 290 27.58 -15.05 1.94
CA PHE A 290 26.60 -16.13 1.83
C PHE A 290 26.90 -17.29 2.77
N SER A 291 28.19 -17.55 3.05
CA SER A 291 28.64 -18.61 3.98
C SER A 291 28.22 -18.39 5.44
N GLU A 292 27.90 -17.15 5.83
CA GLU A 292 27.45 -16.81 7.19
C GLU A 292 25.91 -16.91 7.35
N ILE A 293 25.16 -17.08 6.26
CA ILE A 293 23.70 -17.15 6.32
C ILE A 293 23.27 -18.57 6.69
N ASN A 294 22.58 -18.72 7.81
CA ASN A 294 21.96 -20.00 8.17
C ASN A 294 20.78 -20.29 7.23
N ILE A 295 21.03 -21.13 6.21
CA ILE A 295 20.07 -21.48 5.17
C ILE A 295 18.82 -22.16 5.75
N GLU A 296 18.96 -22.98 6.80
CA GLU A 296 17.82 -23.66 7.43
C GLU A 296 16.85 -22.66 8.05
N ASN A 297 17.38 -21.64 8.75
CA ASN A 297 16.56 -20.57 9.32
C ASN A 297 15.82 -19.79 8.21
N VAL A 298 16.51 -19.46 7.11
CA VAL A 298 15.90 -18.78 5.95
C VAL A 298 14.74 -19.61 5.40
N ILE A 299 14.92 -20.92 5.22
CA ILE A 299 13.86 -21.82 4.73
C ILE A 299 12.67 -21.87 5.70
N GLN A 300 12.92 -21.90 7.01
CA GLN A 300 11.86 -21.89 8.02
C GLN A 300 11.03 -20.61 7.97
N ILE A 301 11.68 -19.43 7.90
CA ILE A 301 11.00 -18.13 7.81
C ILE A 301 10.17 -18.05 6.52
N ILE A 302 10.76 -18.40 5.37
CA ILE A 302 10.05 -18.38 4.07
C ILE A 302 8.78 -19.25 4.13
N ASN A 303 8.88 -20.47 4.67
CA ASN A 303 7.74 -21.37 4.77
C ASN A 303 6.68 -20.83 5.73
N LYS A 304 7.09 -20.32 6.89
CA LYS A 304 6.21 -19.69 7.88
C LYS A 304 5.45 -18.52 7.27
N ASP A 305 6.14 -17.59 6.62
CA ASP A 305 5.55 -16.38 6.05
C ASP A 305 4.66 -16.69 4.84
N THR A 306 5.09 -17.60 3.97
CA THR A 306 4.24 -18.09 2.88
C THR A 306 2.95 -18.70 3.42
N ASN A 307 3.04 -19.54 4.46
CA ASN A 307 1.87 -20.15 5.08
C ASN A 307 0.94 -19.11 5.70
N GLN A 308 1.48 -18.07 6.35
CA GLN A 308 0.68 -16.96 6.88
C GLN A 308 -0.09 -16.22 5.79
N ILE A 309 0.53 -15.92 4.64
CA ILE A 309 -0.16 -15.27 3.51
C ILE A 309 -1.31 -16.17 3.02
N ILE A 310 -1.04 -17.46 2.82
CA ILE A 310 -2.05 -18.42 2.35
C ILE A 310 -3.19 -18.57 3.36
N GLU A 311 -2.91 -18.58 4.66
CA GLU A 311 -3.92 -18.65 5.72
C GLU A 311 -4.80 -17.40 5.75
N ARG A 312 -4.22 -16.20 5.63
CA ARG A 312 -4.97 -14.95 5.52
C ARG A 312 -5.88 -14.95 4.29
N LEU A 313 -5.38 -15.41 3.14
CA LEU A 313 -6.19 -15.56 1.92
C LEU A 313 -7.34 -16.56 2.12
N LYS A 314 -7.08 -17.71 2.74
CA LYS A 314 -8.13 -18.72 3.04
C LYS A 314 -9.23 -18.11 3.90
N THR A 315 -8.85 -17.38 4.95
CA THR A 315 -9.79 -16.72 5.84
C THR A 315 -10.64 -15.66 5.12
N LEU A 316 -10.05 -14.91 4.18
CA LEU A 316 -10.79 -13.95 3.33
C LEU A 316 -11.71 -14.61 2.31
N SER A 317 -11.39 -15.82 1.87
CA SER A 317 -12.13 -16.53 0.80
C SER A 317 -13.46 -17.13 1.27
N ASN A 318 -13.58 -17.39 2.58
CA ASN A 318 -14.77 -17.95 3.20
C ASN A 318 -15.85 -16.87 3.29
N PHE A 319 -17.01 -17.14 2.67
CA PHE A 319 -18.17 -16.26 2.73
C PHE A 319 -19.27 -17.01 3.46
N ASP A 320 -19.28 -16.91 4.79
CA ASP A 320 -20.40 -17.40 5.57
C ASP A 320 -21.54 -16.38 5.52
N HIS A 321 -22.75 -16.87 5.22
CA HIS A 321 -23.96 -16.05 5.12
C HIS A 321 -24.50 -15.59 6.48
N SER A 322 -23.96 -16.11 7.59
CA SER A 322 -24.23 -15.65 8.96
C SER A 322 -23.30 -14.50 9.35
N ASP A 323 -23.80 -13.58 10.18
CA ASP A 323 -23.29 -12.23 10.56
C ASP A 323 -21.80 -12.05 10.97
N GLY A 324 -20.85 -12.53 10.17
CA GLY A 324 -19.45 -12.40 10.52
C GLY A 324 -18.46 -12.85 9.46
N ASN A 325 -18.70 -12.59 8.17
CA ASN A 325 -17.63 -12.73 7.18
C ASN A 325 -16.38 -11.96 7.66
N LYS A 326 -15.23 -12.64 7.71
CA LYS A 326 -13.95 -12.06 8.17
C LYS A 326 -13.65 -10.72 7.50
N MET A 327 -13.92 -10.60 6.19
CA MET A 327 -13.69 -9.35 5.47
C MET A 327 -14.55 -8.20 6.03
N SER A 328 -15.80 -8.47 6.43
CA SER A 328 -16.67 -7.47 7.07
C SER A 328 -16.09 -7.00 8.41
N GLN A 329 -15.57 -7.92 9.22
CA GLN A 329 -14.89 -7.59 10.48
C GLN A 329 -13.64 -6.73 10.24
N LEU A 330 -12.81 -7.08 9.24
CA LEU A 330 -11.63 -6.30 8.89
C LEU A 330 -12.00 -4.89 8.38
N ILE A 331 -13.07 -4.75 7.60
CA ILE A 331 -13.61 -3.45 7.18
C ILE A 331 -14.02 -2.62 8.40
N GLN A 332 -14.69 -3.23 9.38
CA GLN A 332 -15.08 -2.53 10.61
C GLN A 332 -13.86 -2.05 11.40
N LEU A 333 -12.81 -2.88 11.53
CA LEU A 333 -11.55 -2.49 12.16
C LEU A 333 -10.85 -1.36 11.39
N ALA A 334 -10.75 -1.49 10.06
CA ALA A 334 -10.04 -0.54 9.20
C ALA A 334 -10.62 0.88 9.21
N ARG A 335 -11.95 1.00 9.31
CA ARG A 335 -12.63 2.30 9.32
C ARG A 335 -12.90 2.87 10.71
N ASN A 336 -12.59 2.12 11.77
CA ASN A 336 -12.94 2.51 13.12
C ASN A 336 -11.98 3.62 13.62
N PRO A 337 -12.50 4.79 14.02
CA PRO A 337 -11.69 5.89 14.55
C PRO A 337 -10.79 5.50 15.72
N ASP A 338 -11.20 4.54 16.55
CA ASP A 338 -10.40 4.07 17.68
C ASP A 338 -9.11 3.36 17.22
N TYR A 339 -9.13 2.64 16.10
CA TYR A 339 -7.90 2.03 15.57
C TYR A 339 -7.11 3.01 14.71
N LEU A 340 -7.80 3.87 13.94
CA LEU A 340 -7.17 4.87 13.09
C LEU A 340 -6.37 5.91 13.88
N CYS A 341 -6.83 6.30 15.08
CA CYS A 341 -6.07 7.24 15.91
C CYS A 341 -4.77 6.66 16.48
N GLY A 342 -4.60 5.34 16.47
CA GLY A 342 -3.35 4.67 16.84
C GLY A 342 -2.31 4.65 15.70
N MET A 343 -2.67 5.09 14.50
CA MET A 343 -1.73 5.19 13.38
C MET A 343 -0.80 6.40 13.53
N ASP A 344 0.41 6.26 13.01
CA ASP A 344 1.36 7.37 12.93
C ASP A 344 0.77 8.56 12.14
N PRO A 345 0.95 9.82 12.57
CA PRO A 345 0.41 10.98 11.86
C PRO A 345 0.84 11.10 10.39
N SER A 346 2.02 10.57 10.01
CA SER A 346 2.49 10.54 8.61
C SER A 346 1.62 9.68 7.70
N TYR A 347 0.89 8.71 8.26
CA TYR A 347 -0.12 7.93 7.53
C TYR A 347 -1.35 8.78 7.16
N GLN A 348 -1.52 9.94 7.80
CA GLN A 348 -2.66 10.86 7.64
C GLN A 348 -4.00 10.14 7.81
N PRO A 349 -4.30 9.57 8.98
CA PRO A 349 -5.49 8.72 9.20
C PRO A 349 -6.82 9.45 9.00
N TRP A 350 -6.81 10.79 8.99
CA TRP A 350 -7.98 11.65 8.72
C TRP A 350 -8.30 11.81 7.23
N LEU A 351 -7.33 11.54 6.35
CA LEU A 351 -7.48 11.57 4.90
C LEU A 351 -7.82 10.15 4.42
#